data_AF-A0A6G7Y3K8-F1
#
_entry.id   AF-A0A6G7Y3K8-F1
#
_cell.length_a   1.000
_cell.length_b   1.000
_cell.length_c   1.000
_cell.angle_alpha   90.00
_cell.angle_beta   90.00
_cell.angle_gamma   90.00
#
_symmetry.space_group_name_H-M   'P 1'
#
loop_
_entity.id
_entity.type
_entity.pdbx_description
1 polymer ?
#
loop_
_entity_poly.entity_id
_entity_poly.type
_entity_poly.pdbx_seq_one_letter_code
_entity_poly.pdbx_strand_id
1 'polypeptide(L)'
;MNEAAGAASGRLARHCTVVFDGVLGPWFLPAFAAASGLDSLHYAVLTAPLDTCLERIATRRDHPFGDVGAATHMWREFERAEIEGRHRVDATAPAEQVAAAILAGVAAGSLRVRR
;
A
#
# COMPACT_ATOMS: atom_id res chain seq x y z
N MET A 1 -15.45 2.63 -0.86
CA MET A 1 -14.38 2.60 -1.90
C MET A 1 -13.56 1.31 -1.83
N ASN A 2 -13.04 0.92 -0.67
CA ASN A 2 -12.12 -0.24 -0.55
C ASN A 2 -12.73 -1.59 -0.94
N GLU A 3 -14.01 -1.84 -0.65
CA GLU A 3 -14.70 -3.06 -1.11
C GLU A 3 -14.84 -3.11 -2.64
N ALA A 4 -15.21 -2.00 -3.27
CA ALA A 4 -15.32 -1.92 -4.73
C ALA A 4 -13.95 -2.13 -5.39
N ALA A 5 -12.89 -1.54 -4.82
CA ALA A 5 -11.52 -1.75 -5.27
C ALA A 5 -11.07 -3.20 -5.09
N GLY A 6 -11.39 -3.82 -3.94
CA GLY A 6 -11.14 -5.23 -3.69
C GLY A 6 -11.83 -6.12 -4.72
N ALA A 7 -13.13 -5.93 -4.92
CA ALA A 7 -13.92 -6.70 -5.89
C ALA A 7 -13.43 -6.54 -7.32
N ALA A 8 -13.04 -5.33 -7.73
CA ALA A 8 -12.45 -5.09 -9.05
C ALA A 8 -11.10 -5.81 -9.19
N SER A 9 -10.23 -5.68 -8.18
CA SER A 9 -8.91 -6.33 -8.16
C SER A 9 -9.03 -7.85 -8.24
N GLY A 10 -9.94 -8.44 -7.47
CA GLY A 10 -10.19 -9.88 -7.45
C GLY A 10 -10.75 -10.42 -8.77
N ARG A 11 -11.63 -9.66 -9.45
CA ARG A 11 -12.10 -10.03 -10.80
C ARG A 11 -10.96 -9.97 -11.81
N LEU A 12 -10.17 -8.91 -11.80
CA LEU A 12 -9.08 -8.71 -12.76
C LEU A 12 -7.92 -9.70 -12.55
N ALA A 13 -7.65 -10.11 -11.31
CA ALA A 13 -6.61 -11.07 -10.97
C ALA A 13 -6.80 -12.47 -11.61
N ARG A 14 -8.00 -12.76 -12.13
CA ARG A 14 -8.26 -13.98 -12.92
C ARG A 14 -7.68 -13.93 -14.33
N HIS A 15 -7.27 -12.75 -14.79
CA HIS A 15 -6.88 -12.49 -16.17
C HIS A 15 -5.46 -11.93 -16.28
N CYS A 16 -4.96 -11.25 -15.25
CA CYS A 16 -3.61 -10.71 -15.24
C CYS A 16 -3.06 -10.53 -13.81
N THR A 17 -1.78 -10.16 -13.71
CA THR A 17 -1.20 -9.68 -12.45
C THR A 17 -1.77 -8.31 -12.11
N VAL A 18 -2.33 -8.18 -10.91
CA VAL A 18 -2.94 -6.94 -10.42
C VAL A 18 -2.10 -6.35 -9.30
N VAL A 19 -1.81 -5.06 -9.42
CA VAL A 19 -1.27 -4.24 -8.33
C VAL A 19 -2.31 -3.18 -8.01
N PHE A 20 -2.80 -3.18 -6.78
CA PHE A 20 -3.61 -2.10 -6.26
C PHE A 20 -2.67 -1.09 -5.58
N ASP A 21 -2.53 0.10 -6.18
CA ASP A 21 -1.76 1.21 -5.63
C ASP A 21 -2.73 2.27 -5.09
N GLY A 22 -2.75 2.43 -3.77
CA GLY A 22 -3.64 3.35 -3.10
C GLY A 22 -3.50 3.28 -1.58
N VAL A 23 -4.15 4.22 -0.90
CA VAL A 23 -4.17 4.27 0.56
C VAL A 23 -5.06 3.14 1.10
N LEU A 24 -4.44 2.00 1.42
CA LEU A 24 -5.07 0.86 2.07
C LEU A 24 -4.39 0.64 3.42
N GLY A 25 -5.00 1.16 4.49
CA GLY A 25 -4.54 0.91 5.85
C GLY A 25 -4.94 -0.48 6.35
N PRO A 26 -4.30 -0.99 7.42
CA PRO A 26 -4.61 -2.31 7.98
C PRO A 26 -6.08 -2.42 8.43
N TRP A 27 -6.72 -1.32 8.83
CA TRP A 27 -8.15 -1.28 9.18
C TRP A 27 -9.10 -1.53 8.01
N PHE A 28 -8.64 -1.38 6.76
CA PHE A 28 -9.43 -1.68 5.56
C PHE A 28 -9.01 -2.98 4.87
N LEU A 29 -7.87 -3.56 5.26
CA LEU A 29 -7.33 -4.76 4.65
C LEU A 29 -8.29 -5.96 4.74
N PRO A 30 -8.97 -6.27 5.87
CA PRO A 30 -9.92 -7.38 5.92
C PRO A 30 -11.09 -7.21 4.95
N ALA A 31 -11.67 -6.00 4.88
CA ALA A 31 -12.79 -5.71 3.97
C ALA A 31 -12.36 -5.80 2.50
N PHE A 32 -11.17 -5.27 2.17
CA PHE A 32 -10.60 -5.38 0.82
C PHE A 32 -10.35 -6.84 0.42
N ALA A 33 -9.69 -7.61 1.29
CA ALA A 33 -9.42 -9.03 1.07
C ALA A 33 -10.72 -9.82 0.91
N ALA A 34 -11.71 -9.55 1.77
CA ALA A 34 -13.01 -10.19 1.69
C ALA A 34 -13.74 -9.90 0.36
N ALA A 35 -13.76 -8.64 -0.07
CA ALA A 35 -14.41 -8.24 -1.31
C ALA A 35 -13.69 -8.75 -2.56
N SER A 36 -12.36 -8.95 -2.49
CA SER A 36 -11.59 -9.53 -3.60
C SER A 36 -11.95 -10.97 -3.92
N GLY A 37 -12.44 -11.74 -2.93
CA GLY A 37 -12.72 -13.16 -3.12
C GLY A 37 -11.47 -14.01 -3.42
N LEU A 38 -10.27 -13.51 -3.11
CA LEU A 38 -9.02 -14.25 -3.20
C LEU A 38 -8.70 -14.95 -1.87
N ASP A 39 -8.10 -16.14 -1.93
CA ASP A 39 -7.65 -16.87 -0.72
C ASP A 39 -6.44 -16.19 -0.06
N SER A 40 -5.64 -15.47 -0.85
CA SER A 40 -4.53 -14.68 -0.35
C SER A 40 -4.16 -13.57 -1.32
N LEU A 41 -3.52 -12.53 -0.79
CA LEU A 41 -2.93 -11.42 -1.54
C LEU A 41 -1.59 -11.04 -0.93
N HIS A 42 -0.78 -10.26 -1.64
CA HIS A 42 0.43 -9.66 -1.07
C HIS A 42 0.13 -8.21 -0.66
N TYR A 43 0.60 -7.83 0.54
CA TYR A 43 0.35 -6.52 1.11
C TYR A 43 1.67 -5.89 1.57
N ALA A 44 1.91 -4.66 1.11
CA ALA A 44 3.08 -3.85 1.46
C ALA A 44 2.63 -2.40 1.70
N VAL A 45 3.13 -1.81 2.78
CA VAL A 45 2.90 -0.43 3.16
C VAL A 45 4.22 0.31 3.01
N LEU A 46 4.24 1.29 2.11
CA LEU A 46 5.39 2.15 1.90
C LEU A 46 5.44 3.20 3.01
N THR A 47 6.53 3.19 3.79
CA THR A 47 6.73 4.13 4.90
C THR A 47 7.93 5.02 4.61
N ALA A 48 7.82 6.30 4.99
CA ALA A 48 8.93 7.25 5.00
C ALA A 48 8.70 8.28 6.12
N PRO A 49 9.74 9.00 6.57
CA PRO A 49 9.57 10.13 7.49
C PRO A 49 8.55 11.15 6.96
N LEU A 50 7.83 11.81 7.87
CA LEU A 50 6.79 12.79 7.50
C LEU A 50 7.34 13.87 6.56
N ASP A 51 8.52 14.40 6.84
CA ASP A 51 9.15 15.46 6.03
C ASP A 51 9.40 14.99 4.58
N THR A 52 9.88 13.76 4.40
CA THR A 52 10.04 13.15 3.07
C THR A 52 8.70 13.02 2.34
N CYS A 53 7.64 12.63 3.05
CA CYS A 53 6.30 12.55 2.47
C CYS A 53 5.78 13.93 2.03
N LEU A 54 5.93 14.96 2.87
CA LEU A 54 5.49 16.31 2.58
C LEU A 54 6.29 16.94 1.42
N GLU A 55 7.60 16.70 1.36
CA GLU A 55 8.43 17.14 0.24
C GLU A 55 7.98 16.50 -1.09
N ARG A 56 7.74 15.18 -1.09
CA ARG A 56 7.25 14.45 -2.27
C ARG A 56 5.87 14.93 -2.73
N ILE A 57 5.00 15.31 -1.79
CA ILE A 57 3.69 15.88 -2.08
C ILE A 57 3.86 17.27 -2.71
N ALA A 58 4.68 18.14 -2.12
CA ALA A 58 4.92 19.50 -2.60
C ALA A 58 5.57 19.57 -3.98
N THR A 59 6.39 18.58 -4.34
CA THR A 59 7.12 18.50 -5.61
C THR A 59 6.40 17.68 -6.68
N ARG A 60 5.23 17.12 -6.38
CA ARG A 60 4.45 16.28 -7.31
C ARG A 60 3.80 17.13 -8.40
N ARG A 61 4.19 16.90 -9.66
CA ARG A 61 3.71 17.68 -10.82
C ARG A 61 2.43 17.14 -11.46
N ASP A 62 2.24 15.82 -11.48
CA ASP A 62 1.24 15.17 -12.34
C ASP A 62 -0.06 14.77 -11.61
N HIS A 63 -0.14 14.98 -10.30
CA HIS A 63 -1.33 14.64 -9.51
C HIS A 63 -1.46 15.59 -8.31
N PRO A 64 -2.18 16.73 -8.47
CA PRO A 64 -2.25 17.76 -7.44
C PRO A 64 -3.05 17.24 -6.25
N PHE A 65 -2.32 16.85 -5.21
CA PHE A 65 -2.81 16.67 -3.87
C PHE A 65 -1.95 17.59 -3.00
N GLY A 66 -2.52 18.70 -2.51
CA GLY A 66 -1.76 19.74 -1.81
C GLY A 66 -2.15 19.91 -0.34
N ASP A 67 -3.03 19.06 0.17
CA ASP A 67 -3.53 19.18 1.55
C ASP A 67 -2.54 18.55 2.53
N VAL A 68 -1.67 19.40 3.08
CA VAL A 68 -0.68 19.06 4.11
C VAL A 68 -1.34 18.52 5.38
N GLY A 69 -2.53 19.03 5.74
CA GLY A 69 -3.26 18.59 6.92
C GLY A 69 -3.74 17.16 6.78
N ALA A 70 -4.38 16.85 5.64
CA ALA A 70 -4.81 15.50 5.31
C ALA A 70 -3.63 14.52 5.20
N ALA A 71 -2.53 14.94 4.56
CA ALA A 71 -1.30 14.14 4.46
C ALA A 71 -0.72 13.79 5.85
N THR A 72 -0.60 14.80 6.72
CA THR A 72 -0.07 14.63 8.08
C THR A 72 -0.98 13.76 8.93
N HIS A 73 -2.30 13.94 8.83
CA HIS A 73 -3.26 13.10 9.52
C HIS A 73 -3.13 11.63 9.08
N MET A 74 -3.11 11.37 7.76
CA MET A 74 -2.96 10.01 7.23
C MET A 74 -1.63 9.37 7.66
N TRP A 75 -0.53 10.11 7.61
CA TRP A 75 0.77 9.63 8.07
C TRP A 75 0.72 9.18 9.53
N ARG A 76 0.08 9.96 10.41
CA ARG A 76 -0.08 9.61 11.84
C ARG A 76 -0.93 8.38 12.06
N GLU A 77 -1.98 8.19 11.26
CA GLU A 77 -2.82 6.99 11.35
C GLU A 77 -2.00 5.73 11.04
N PHE A 78 -1.16 5.75 10.00
CA PHE A 78 -0.28 4.62 9.68
C PHE A 78 0.85 4.41 10.71
N GLU A 79 1.36 5.48 11.31
CA GLU A 79 2.38 5.38 12.35
C GLU A 79 1.84 4.71 13.62
N ARG A 80 0.59 5.00 13.99
CA ARG A 80 -0.09 4.39 15.15
C ARG A 80 -0.63 2.98 14.87
N ALA A 81 -0.72 2.60 13.60
CA ALA A 81 -1.30 1.33 13.20
C ALA A 81 -0.39 0.15 13.53
N GLU A 82 -0.97 -0.89 14.11
CA GLU A 82 -0.31 -2.18 14.23
C GLU A 82 -0.21 -2.82 12.84
N ILE A 83 1.01 -2.82 12.30
CA ILE A 83 1.34 -3.44 11.01
C ILE A 83 2.55 -4.33 11.27
N GLU A 84 2.44 -5.63 10.99
CA GLU A 84 3.57 -6.55 11.14
C GLU A 84 4.77 -6.04 10.34
N GLY A 85 5.96 -6.08 10.92
CA GLY A 85 7.17 -5.48 10.34
C GLY A 85 7.46 -5.95 8.91
N ARG A 86 7.11 -7.19 8.56
CA ARG A 86 7.27 -7.73 7.20
C ARG A 86 6.46 -6.99 6.13
N HIS A 87 5.34 -6.34 6.51
CA HIS A 87 4.50 -5.58 5.60
C HIS A 87 4.89 -4.10 5.53
N ARG A 88 5.80 -3.62 6.39
CA ARG A 88 6.35 -2.26 6.32
C ARG A 88 7.60 -2.26 5.44
N VAL A 89 7.58 -1.44 4.38
CA VAL A 89 8.69 -1.28 3.45
C VAL A 89 9.17 0.15 3.51
N ASP A 90 10.44 0.33 3.87
CA ASP A 90 11.09 1.65 3.85
C ASP A 90 11.21 2.16 2.41
N ALA A 91 10.53 3.27 2.14
CA ALA A 91 10.46 3.91 0.85
C ALA A 91 11.37 5.15 0.77
N THR A 92 12.39 5.27 1.62
CA THR A 92 13.44 6.30 1.54
C THR A 92 14.51 5.97 0.51
N ALA A 93 14.70 4.70 0.16
CA ALA A 93 15.61 4.25 -0.90
C ALA A 93 15.11 4.65 -2.31
N PRO A 94 15.98 4.61 -3.35
CA PRO A 94 15.57 4.81 -4.74
C PRO A 94 14.43 3.87 -5.15
N ALA A 95 13.54 4.36 -6.01
CA ALA A 95 12.30 3.66 -6.36
C ALA A 95 12.53 2.25 -6.91
N GLU A 96 13.59 2.06 -7.70
CA GLU A 96 13.97 0.77 -8.28
C GLU A 96 14.36 -0.23 -7.19
N GLN A 97 15.03 0.22 -6.13
CA GLN A 97 15.42 -0.64 -5.00
C GLN A 97 14.22 -1.03 -4.16
N VAL A 98 13.31 -0.08 -3.90
CA VAL A 98 12.05 -0.34 -3.19
C VAL A 98 11.20 -1.34 -3.97
N ALA A 99 11.06 -1.15 -5.28
CA ALA A 99 10.33 -2.06 -6.15
C ALA A 99 10.96 -3.46 -6.16
N ALA A 100 12.30 -3.56 -6.26
CA ALA A 100 13.00 -4.84 -6.22
C ALA A 100 12.78 -5.57 -4.88
N ALA A 101 12.81 -4.86 -3.76
CA ALA A 101 12.55 -5.43 -2.44
C ALA A 101 11.11 -5.98 -2.31
N ILE A 102 10.12 -5.25 -2.82
CA ILE A 102 8.72 -5.72 -2.85
C ILE A 102 8.58 -6.96 -3.72
N LEU A 103 9.16 -6.96 -4.93
CA LEU A 103 9.11 -8.11 -5.84
C LEU A 103 9.80 -9.34 -5.22
N ALA A 104 10.92 -9.16 -4.53
CA ALA A 104 11.58 -10.23 -3.78
C ALA A 104 10.69 -10.78 -2.65
N GLY A 105 10.01 -9.90 -1.90
CA GLY A 105 9.07 -10.31 -0.86
C GLY A 105 7.82 -11.04 -1.39
N VAL A 106 7.34 -10.64 -2.57
CA VAL A 106 6.27 -11.36 -3.30
C VAL A 106 6.75 -12.75 -3.72
N ALA A 107 7.93 -12.86 -4.33
CA ALA A 107 8.50 -14.13 -4.77
C ALA A 107 8.75 -15.10 -3.60
N ALA A 108 9.22 -14.58 -2.46
CA ALA A 108 9.42 -15.34 -1.23
C ALA A 108 8.12 -15.64 -0.46
N GLY A 109 7.00 -14.99 -0.83
CA GLY A 109 5.73 -15.08 -0.12
C GLY A 109 5.72 -14.43 1.27
N SER A 110 6.76 -13.67 1.63
CA SER A 110 6.87 -13.01 2.93
C SER A 110 5.86 -11.86 3.12
N LEU A 111 5.34 -11.32 2.02
CA LEU A 111 4.31 -10.28 2.02
C LEU A 111 2.87 -10.84 2.00
N ARG A 112 2.70 -12.16 2.07
CA ARG A 112 1.40 -12.81 1.90
C ARG A 112 0.50 -12.60 3.12
N VAL A 113 -0.72 -12.18 2.86
CA VAL A 113 -1.84 -12.15 3.81
C VAL A 113 -2.86 -13.17 3.34
N ARG A 114 -3.33 -14.02 4.26
CA ARG A 114 -4.42 -14.97 4.01
C ARG A 114 -5.72 -14.38 4.52
N ARG A 115 -6.80 -14.65 3.79
CA ARG A 115 -8.15 -14.29 4.23
C ARG A 115 -8.59 -15.18 5.39
#